data_AF-A0A849TVK8-F1
#
_entry.id   AF-A0A849TVK8-F1
#
_cell.length_a   1.000
_cell.length_b   1.000
_cell.length_c   1.000
_cell.angle_alpha   90.00
_cell.angle_beta   90.00
_cell.angle_gamma   90.00
#
_symmetry.space_group_name_H-M   'P 1'
#
loop_
_entity.id
_entity.type
_entity.pdbx_description
1 polymer ?
#
loop_
_entity_poly.entity_id
_entity_poly.type
_entity_poly.pdbx_seq_one_letter_code
_entity_poly.pdbx_strand_id
1 'polypeptide(L)' 'MNGAESLVRTLVGGGVDVTFTNPGTSEMHFVAALDRVDGMRCVLCL' A
#
# COMPACT_ATOMS: atom_id res chain seq x y z
N MET A 1 -7.12 11.45 -4.72
CA MET A 1 -7.68 10.09 -4.63
C MET A 1 -7.53 9.42 -5.98
N ASN A 2 -6.53 8.53 -6.11
CA ASN A 2 -6.30 7.69 -7.28
C ASN A 2 -6.61 6.21 -6.95
N GLY A 3 -6.51 5.31 -7.92
CA GLY A 3 -6.80 3.89 -7.72
C GLY A 3 -5.97 3.21 -6.63
N ALA A 4 -4.68 3.55 -6.53
CA ALA A 4 -3.79 2.98 -5.51
C ALA A 4 -4.16 3.45 -4.09
N GLU A 5 -4.45 4.74 -3.90
CA GLU A 5 -4.92 5.29 -2.63
C GLU A 5 -6.27 4.67 -2.22
N SER A 6 -7.19 4.48 -3.16
CA SER A 6 -8.47 3.82 -2.90
C SER A 6 -8.28 2.37 -2.47
N LEU A 7 -7.35 1.64 -3.10
CA LEU A 7 -7.01 0.26 -2.71
C LEU A 7 -6.45 0.22 -1.28
N VAL A 8 -5.42 1.02 -0.95
CA VAL A 8 -4.82 1.03 0.39
C VAL A 8 -5.86 1.38 1.46
N ARG A 9 -6.67 2.43 1.24
CA ARG A 9 -7.74 2.82 2.18
C ARG A 9 -8.76 1.71 2.41
N THR A 10 -9.11 0.97 1.35
CA THR A 10 -10.05 -0.14 1.45
C THR A 10 -9.46 -1.28 2.27
N LEU A 11 -8.19 -1.62 2.04
CA LEU A 11 -7.49 -2.65 2.81
C LEU A 11 -7.38 -2.27 4.29
N VAL A 12 -6.98 -1.03 4.60
CA VAL A 12 -6.93 -0.51 5.98
C VAL A 12 -8.32 -0.53 6.62
N GLY A 13 -9.36 -0.11 5.91
CA GLY A 13 -10.75 -0.18 6.38
C GLY A 13 -11.23 -1.60 6.65
N GLY A 14 -10.64 -2.59 5.98
CA GLY A 14 -10.85 -4.02 6.22
C GLY A 14 -9.98 -4.61 7.33
N GLY A 15 -9.17 -3.81 8.03
CA GLY A 15 -8.30 -4.25 9.12
C GLY A 15 -6.96 -4.85 8.66
N VAL A 16 -6.57 -4.67 7.40
CA VAL A 16 -5.24 -5.07 6.92
C VAL A 16 -4.24 -3.97 7.26
N ASP A 17 -3.29 -4.28 8.13
CA ASP A 17 -2.35 -3.31 8.71
C ASP A 17 -0.88 -3.58 8.34
N VAL A 18 -0.58 -4.66 7.64
CA VAL A 18 0.79 -4.99 7.16
C VAL A 18 0.75 -5.48 5.72
N THR A 19 1.70 -5.02 4.90
CA THR A 19 1.97 -5.53 3.55
C THR A 19 3.43 -5.91 3.39
N PHE A 20 3.68 -7.03 2.71
CA PHE A 20 5.02 -7.53 2.36
C PHE A 20 5.19 -7.44 0.85
N THR A 21 6.22 -6.76 0.35
CA THR A 21 6.33 -6.45 -1.07
C THR A 21 7.77 -6.42 -1.59
N ASN A 22 7.96 -6.85 -2.84
CA ASN A 22 9.13 -6.56 -3.67
C ASN A 22 8.65 -5.75 -4.88
N PRO A 23 8.58 -4.41 -4.78
CA PRO A 23 7.93 -3.62 -5.81
C PRO A 23 8.82 -3.48 -7.06
N GLY A 24 8.24 -3.75 -8.22
CA GLY A 24 8.78 -3.32 -9.51
C GLY A 24 8.17 -1.97 -9.94
N THR A 25 8.50 -1.55 -11.16
CA THR A 25 8.02 -0.26 -11.71
C THR A 25 6.49 -0.17 -11.75
N SER A 26 5.80 -1.27 -12.04
CA SER A 26 4.34 -1.33 -12.12
C SER A 26 3.68 -1.08 -10.76
N GLU A 27 4.34 -1.48 -9.67
CA GLU A 27 3.83 -1.40 -8.30
C GLU A 27 4.20 -0.08 -7.60
N MET A 28 5.04 0.78 -8.19
CA MET A 28 5.48 2.03 -7.56
C MET A 28 4.32 2.97 -7.21
N HIS A 29 3.21 2.93 -7.96
CA HIS A 29 2.00 3.69 -7.62
C HIS A 29 1.34 3.21 -6.32
N PHE A 30 1.40 1.91 -6.03
CA PHE A 30 0.95 1.34 -4.77
C PHE A 30 1.89 1.72 -3.63
N VAL A 31 3.21 1.63 -3.85
CA VAL A 31 4.22 2.07 -2.86
C VAL A 31 4.02 3.54 -2.49
N ALA A 32 3.84 4.42 -3.47
CA ALA A 32 3.59 5.85 -3.21
C ALA A 32 2.26 6.11 -2.49
N ALA A 33 1.27 5.21 -2.60
CA ALA A 33 0.01 5.32 -1.87
C ALA A 33 0.17 4.92 -0.40
N LEU A 34 1.05 3.97 -0.08
CA LEU A 34 1.37 3.59 1.31
C LEU A 34 1.96 4.76 2.10
N ASP A 35 2.73 5.64 1.46
CA ASP A 35 3.27 6.85 2.10
C ASP A 35 2.21 7.93 2.39
N ARG A 36 1.05 7.86 1.74
CA ARG A 36 -0.03 8.88 1.83
C ARG A 36 -1.22 8.43 2.66
N VAL A 37 -1.32 7.14 2.95
CA VAL A 37 -2.44 6.55 3.67
C VAL A 37 -1.89 5.86 4.91
N ASP A 38 -2.14 6.46 6.06
CA ASP A 38 -1.79 5.88 7.35
C ASP A 38 -2.56 4.57 7.60
N GLY A 39 -1.99 3.71 8.45
CA GLY A 39 -2.65 2.50 8.94
C GLY A 39 -2.20 1.19 8.30
N MET A 40 -1.26 1.23 7.34
CA MET A 40 -0.64 0.03 6.79
C MET A 40 0.89 0.13 6.82
N ARG A 41 1.53 -0.80 7.51
CA ARG A 41 2.99 -0.95 7.55
C ARG A 41 3.47 -1.71 6.32
N CYS A 42 4.39 -1.11 5.57
CA CYS A 42 5.06 -1.77 4.46
C CYS A 42 6.37 -2.44 4.91
N VAL A 43 6.59 -3.69 4.49
CA VAL A 43 7.82 -4.44 4.72
C VAL A 43 8.39 -4.88 3.38
N LEU A 44 9.59 -4.40 3.04
CA LEU A 44 10.30 -4.85 1.85
C LEU A 44 10.84 -6.26 2.05
N CYS A 45 10.62 -7.12 1.06
CA CYS A 45 11.01 -8.53 1.11
C CYS A 45 11.52 -8.99 -0.26
N LEU A 46 12.37 -10.03 -0.26
CA LEU A 46 12.86 -10.79 -1.43
C LEU A 46 13.64 -9.98 -2.46
#